data_AF-A0A4U0Z1M9-F1
#
_entry.id   AF-A0A4U0Z1M9-F1
#
_cell.length_a   1.000
_cell.length_b   1.000
_cell.length_c   1.000
_cell.angle_alpha   90.00
_cell.angle_beta   90.00
_cell.angle_gamma   90.00
#
_symmetry.space_group_name_H-M   'P 1'
#
loop_
_entity.id
_entity.type
_entity.pdbx_description
1 polymer ?
#
loop_
_entity_poly.entity_id
_entity_poly.type
_entity_poly.pdbx_seq_one_letter_code
_entity_poly.pdbx_strand_id
1 'polypeptide(L)' 'MQRSLPMTPGLNLNRPMPILSRLLFSLAATVLAWETRRQTRVSLSRLDPHLLKDIGLTEKAAALEAQKPFWQG' A
#
# COMPACT_ATOMS: atom_id res chain seq x y z
N MET A 1 -35.99 -26.30 42.70
CA MET A 1 -34.63 -26.40 42.11
C MET A 1 -34.50 -25.35 41.01
N GLN A 2 -34.01 -24.15 41.33
CA GLN A 2 -33.77 -23.08 40.36
C GLN A 2 -32.34 -23.22 39.82
N ARG A 3 -32.19 -23.52 38.53
CA ARG A 3 -30.89 -23.54 37.86
C ARG A 3 -30.59 -22.13 37.35
N SER A 4 -29.72 -21.40 38.05
CA SER A 4 -29.15 -20.14 37.57
C SER A 4 -28.20 -20.44 36.41
N LEU A 5 -28.50 -19.90 35.22
CA LEU A 5 -27.62 -19.99 34.06
C LEU A 5 -26.45 -19.01 34.24
N PRO A 6 -25.20 -19.41 33.96
CA PRO A 6 -24.05 -18.52 34.03
C PRO A 6 -24.17 -17.45 32.94
N MET A 7 -24.18 -16.19 33.36
CA MET A 7 -24.16 -15.03 32.46
C MET A 7 -22.79 -15.00 31.79
N THR A 8 -22.70 -15.42 30.53
CA THR A 8 -21.48 -15.33 29.75
C THR A 8 -21.14 -13.85 29.54
N PRO A 9 -19.94 -13.38 29.91
CA PRO A 9 -19.55 -12.00 29.66
C PRO A 9 -19.50 -11.80 28.14
N GLY A 10 -20.32 -10.89 27.63
CA GLY A 10 -20.36 -10.56 26.21
C GLY A 10 -18.97 -10.11 25.74
N LEU A 11 -18.51 -10.70 24.63
CA LEU A 11 -17.29 -10.29 23.95
C LEU A 11 -17.47 -8.85 23.47
N ASN A 12 -16.89 -7.90 24.20
CA ASN A 12 -16.99 -6.49 23.88
C ASN A 12 -16.09 -6.19 22.66
N LEU A 13 -16.69 -6.20 21.47
CA LEU A 13 -16.02 -5.94 20.19
C LEU A 13 -15.64 -4.46 19.99
N ASN A 14 -16.08 -3.57 20.88
CA ASN A 14 -15.81 -2.14 20.79
C ASN A 14 -14.52 -1.75 21.53
N ARG A 15 -13.43 -2.46 21.25
CA ARG A 15 -12.11 -2.07 21.78
C ARG A 15 -11.51 -1.01 20.86
N PRO A 16 -11.35 0.25 21.30
CA PRO A 16 -10.70 1.25 20.48
C PRO A 16 -9.28 0.78 20.15
N MET A 17 -8.99 0.66 18.86
CA MET A 17 -7.66 0.26 18.39
C MET A 17 -6.61 1.21 18.96
N PRO A 18 -5.53 0.70 19.59
CA PRO A 18 -4.48 1.53 20.16
C PRO A 18 -3.92 2.48 19.10
N ILE A 19 -3.63 3.72 19.50
CA ILE A 19 -3.11 4.76 18.60
C ILE A 19 -1.85 4.27 17.87
N LEU A 20 -0.96 3.54 18.57
CA LEU A 20 0.22 2.91 17.99
C LEU A 20 -0.10 1.97 16.83
N SER A 21 -1.13 1.13 16.94
CA SER A 21 -1.53 0.21 15.89
C SER A 21 -1.99 0.95 14.63
N ARG A 22 -2.68 2.08 14.79
CA ARG A 22 -3.09 2.93 13.66
C ARG A 22 -1.89 3.56 12.96
N LEU A 23 -0.92 4.05 13.74
CA LEU A 23 0.31 4.63 13.19
C LEU A 23 1.10 3.58 12.41
N LEU A 24 1.32 2.40 12.98
CA LEU A 24 2.00 1.29 12.30
C LEU A 24 1.30 0.90 11.00
N PHE A 25 -0.03 0.82 11.01
CA PHE A 25 -0.79 0.50 9.80
C PHE A 25 -0.66 1.59 8.73
N SER A 26 -0.71 2.87 9.10
CA SER A 26 -0.53 3.98 8.15
C SER A 26 0.86 4.01 7.54
N LEU A 27 1.88 3.66 8.33
CA LEU A 27 3.26 3.60 7.89
C LEU A 27 3.46 2.40 6.95
N ALA A 28 2.88 1.25 7.28
CA ALA A 28 2.86 0.08 6.39
C ALA A 28 2.15 0.37 5.06
N ALA A 29 0.98 1.02 5.08
CA ALA A 29 0.27 1.42 3.87
C ALA A 29 1.10 2.37 2.99
N THR A 30 1.82 3.30 3.63
CA THR A 30 2.71 4.24 2.93
C THR A 30 3.89 3.53 2.27
N VAL A 31 4.53 2.60 2.98
CA VAL A 31 5.61 1.76 2.44
C VAL A 31 5.12 0.90 1.27
N LEU A 32 3.92 0.32 1.39
CA LEU A 32 3.32 -0.49 0.33
C LEU A 32 3.07 0.35 -0.93
N ALA A 33 2.57 1.58 -0.77
CA ALA A 33 2.38 2.50 -1.89
C ALA A 33 3.72 2.88 -2.56
N TRP A 34 4.78 3.07 -1.78
CA TRP A 34 6.12 3.31 -2.34
C TRP A 34 6.66 2.11 -3.11
N GLU A 35 6.43 0.88 -2.61
CA GLU A 35 6.82 -0.34 -3.31
C GLU A 35 6.07 -0.49 -4.63
N THR A 36 4.75 -0.26 -4.65
CA THR A 36 3.96 -0.26 -5.89
C THR A 36 4.49 0.75 -6.89
N ARG A 37 4.74 2.00 -6.48
CA ARG A 37 5.32 3.03 -7.37
C ARG A 37 6.67 2.62 -7.93
N ARG A 38 7.54 2.05 -7.09
CA ARG A 38 8.86 1.55 -7.50
C ARG A 38 8.72 0.45 -8.54
N GLN A 39 7.83 -0.53 -8.34
CA GLN A 39 7.59 -1.59 -9.30
C GLN A 39 7.09 -1.06 -10.65
N THR A 40 6.12 -0.13 -10.63
CA THR A 40 5.62 0.50 -11.86
C THR A 40 6.74 1.24 -12.61
N ARG A 41 7.57 2.01 -11.92
CA ARG A 41 8.70 2.76 -12.50
C ARG A 41 9.76 1.85 -13.12
N VAL A 42 10.11 0.76 -12.43
CA VAL A 42 11.04 -0.25 -12.97
C VAL A 42 10.43 -0.95 -14.18
N SER A 43 9.13 -1.30 -14.13
CA SER A 43 8.43 -1.90 -15.27
C SER A 43 8.42 -0.96 -16.49
N LEU A 44 8.17 0.33 -16.27
CA LEU A 44 8.21 1.35 -17.31
C LEU A 44 9.60 1.45 -17.97
N SER A 45 10.68 1.34 -17.20
CA SER A 45 12.05 1.33 -17.74
C SER A 45 12.42 0.07 -18.54
N ARG A 46 11.67 -1.03 -18.33
CA ARG A 46 11.88 -2.32 -19.01
C ARG A 46 10.97 -2.51 -20.21
N LEU A 47 10.07 -1.57 -20.46
CA LEU A 47 9.13 -1.62 -21.57
C LEU A 47 9.88 -1.45 -22.90
N ASP A 48 9.51 -2.23 -23.90
CA ASP A 48 10.10 -2.17 -25.24
C ASP A 48 9.81 -0.80 -25.88
N PRO A 49 10.73 -0.19 -26.67
CA PRO A 49 10.52 1.15 -27.22
C PRO A 49 9.25 1.33 -28.06
N HIS A 50 8.76 0.27 -28.69
CA HIS A 50 7.50 0.31 -29.44
C HIS A 50 6.29 0.51 -28.51
N LEU A 51 6.28 -0.16 -27.36
CA LEU A 51 5.21 -0.01 -26.36
C LEU A 51 5.24 1.37 -25.70
N LEU A 52 6.44 1.92 -25.47
CA LEU A 52 6.58 3.30 -24.99
C LEU A 52 5.98 4.29 -25.99
N LYS A 53 6.23 4.10 -27.29
CA LYS A 53 5.65 4.93 -28.35
C LYS A 53 4.13 4.83 -28.41
N ASP A 54 3.56 3.65 -28.19
CA ASP A 54 2.11 3.43 -28.20
C ASP A 54 1.41 4.24 -27.08
N ILE A 55 2.02 4.32 -25.90
CA ILE A 55 1.54 5.17 -24.79
C ILE A 55 2.03 6.62 -24.86
N GLY A 56 2.69 7.03 -25.96
CA GLY A 56 3.17 8.40 -26.17
C GLY A 56 4.39 8.82 -25.33
N LEU A 57 5.13 7.86 -24.77
CA LEU A 57 6.36 8.10 -24.00
C LEU A 57 7.61 7.90 -24.87
N THR A 58 8.62 8.73 -24.62
CA THR A 58 9.97 8.51 -25.16
C THR A 58 10.79 7.68 -24.18
N GLU A 59 11.77 6.93 -24.67
CA GLU A 59 12.72 6.18 -23.82
C GLU A 59 13.38 7.07 -22.77
N LYS A 60 13.76 8.30 -23.16
CA LYS A 60 14.34 9.30 -22.24
C LYS A 60 13.36 9.69 -21.14
N ALA A 61 12.09 9.94 -21.49
CA ALA A 61 11.07 10.27 -20.50
C ALA A 61 10.78 9.10 -19.56
N ALA A 62 10.74 7.87 -20.07
CA ALA A 62 10.59 6.67 -19.26
C ALA A 62 11.77 6.46 -18.29
N ALA A 63 13.00 6.71 -18.73
CA ALA A 63 14.19 6.66 -17.89
C ALA A 63 14.21 7.74 -16.81
N LEU A 64 13.73 8.96 -17.11
CA LEU A 64 13.59 10.03 -16.12
C LEU A 64 12.52 9.69 -15.08
N GLU A 65 11.39 9.12 -15.50
CA GLU A 65 10.34 8.67 -14.60
C GLU A 65 10.83 7.54 -13.68
N ALA A 66 11.63 6.61 -14.24
CA ALA A 66 12.20 5.49 -13.49
C ALA A 66 13.21 5.92 -12.41
N GLN A 67 13.89 7.04 -12.61
CA GLN A 67 14.86 7.60 -11.67
C GLN A 67 14.22 8.42 -10.54
N LYS A 68 12.91 8.70 -10.60
CA LYS A 68 12.24 9.48 -9.56
C LYS A 68 12.33 8.77 -8.20
N PRO A 69 12.65 9.49 -7.11
CA PRO A 69 12.68 8.92 -5.78
C PRO A 69 11.35 8.29 -5.38
N PHE A 70 11.37 7.15 -4.69
CA PHE A 70 10.16 6.41 -4.33
C PHE A 70 9.18 7.22 -3.45
N TRP A 71 9.71 8.20 -2.69
CA TRP A 71 8.93 9.07 -1.83
C TRP A 71 8.25 10.23 -2.56
N GLN A 72 8.64 10.49 -3.81
CA GLN A 72 8.09 11.58 -4.61
C GLN A 72 6.90 11.05 -5.42
N GLY A 73 5.69 11.48 -5.02
CA GLY A 73 4.44 11.20 -5.71
C GLY A 73 4.31 11.97 -7.01
#